data_AF-A0A356IKT4-F1
#
_entry.id   AF-A0A356IKT4-F1
#
_cell.length_a   1.000
_cell.length_b   1.000
_cell.length_c   1.000
_cell.angle_alpha   90.00
_cell.angle_beta   90.00
_cell.angle_gamma   90.00
#
_symmetry.space_group_name_H-M   'P 1'
#
loop_
_entity.id
_entity.type
_entity.pdbx_description
1 polymer ?
#
loop_
_entity_poly.entity_id
_entity_poly.type
_entity_poly.pdbx_seq_one_letter_code
_entity_poly.pdbx_strand_id
1 'polypeptide(L)' 'LVELLTPVVKAHLTDTGYHICDQAVQTLGGSGYTRDWGIEQLLRDCRISRIYEGTNGIQ' A
#
# COMPACT_ATOMS: atom_id res chain seq x y z
N LEU A 1 -20.77 4.28 14.76
CA LEU A 1 -20.15 3.13 14.07
C LEU A 1 -19.24 3.58 12.93
N VAL A 2 -19.70 4.43 12.02
CA VAL A 2 -18.88 4.97 10.91
C VAL A 2 -17.58 5.61 11.43
N GLU A 3 -17.67 6.53 12.39
CA GLU A 3 -16.50 7.22 12.95
C GLU A 3 -15.45 6.28 13.59
N LEU A 4 -15.89 5.17 14.18
CA LEU A 4 -15.00 4.17 14.77
C LEU A 4 -14.28 3.35 13.70
N LEU A 5 -15.00 3.03 12.60
CA LEU A 5 -14.47 2.15 11.56
C LEU A 5 -13.66 2.88 10.51
N THR A 6 -13.91 4.18 10.27
CA THR A 6 -13.16 4.99 9.31
C THR A 6 -11.63 4.92 9.51
N PRO A 7 -11.07 5.16 10.72
CA PRO A 7 -9.63 5.06 10.93
C PRO A 7 -9.10 3.63 10.77
N VAL A 8 -9.86 2.63 11.25
CA VAL A 8 -9.51 1.20 11.13
C VAL A 8 -9.39 0.79 9.67
N VAL A 9 -10.38 1.16 8.85
CA VAL A 9 -10.41 0.86 7.41
C VAL A 9 -9.24 1.54 6.71
N LYS A 10 -8.98 2.82 7.01
CA LYS A 10 -7.87 3.54 6.40
C LYS A 10 -6.53 2.89 6.75
N ALA A 11 -6.24 2.68 8.03
CA ALA A 11 -4.97 2.12 8.47
C ALA A 11 -4.76 0.71 7.90
N HIS A 12 -5.77 -0.17 8.06
CA HIS A 12 -5.67 -1.55 7.62
C HIS A 12 -5.52 -1.68 6.10
N LEU A 13 -6.40 -1.04 5.31
CA LEU A 13 -6.38 -1.22 3.86
C LEU A 13 -5.12 -0.62 3.21
N THR A 14 -4.59 0.48 3.76
CA THR A 14 -3.38 1.09 3.21
C THR A 14 -2.10 0.31 3.55
N ASP A 15 -2.02 -0.31 4.73
CA ASP A 15 -0.93 -1.24 5.05
C ASP A 15 -1.02 -2.54 4.26
N THR A 16 -2.20 -3.15 4.22
CA THR A 16 -2.42 -4.38 3.43
C THR A 16 -2.17 -4.14 1.94
N GLY A 17 -2.65 -3.02 1.37
CA GLY A 17 -2.43 -2.69 -0.03
C GLY A 17 -0.95 -2.55 -0.38
N TYR A 18 -0.14 -1.94 0.50
CA TYR A 18 1.30 -1.88 0.31
C TYR A 18 1.97 -3.26 0.37
N HIS A 19 1.60 -4.09 1.36
CA HIS A 19 2.13 -5.44 1.47
C HIS A 19 1.80 -6.31 0.25
N ILE A 20 0.60 -6.19 -0.31
CA ILE A 20 0.21 -6.92 -1.52
C ILE A 20 1.06 -6.47 -2.72
N CYS A 21 1.31 -5.16 -2.88
CA CYS A 21 2.18 -4.67 -3.96
C CYS A 21 3.61 -5.19 -3.83
N ASP A 22 4.13 -5.28 -2.60
CA ASP A 22 5.45 -5.83 -2.29
C ASP A 22 5.53 -7.33 -2.66
N GLN A 23 4.51 -8.11 -2.28
CA GLN A 23 4.39 -9.51 -2.68
C GLN A 23 4.26 -9.70 -4.20
N ALA A 24 3.60 -8.77 -4.89
CA ALA A 24 3.49 -8.80 -6.35
C ALA A 24 4.85 -8.60 -7.03
N VAL A 25 5.68 -7.67 -6.54
CA VAL A 25 7.09 -7.53 -6.99
C VAL A 25 7.84 -8.84 -6.79
N GLN A 26 7.75 -9.42 -5.59
CA GLN A 26 8.46 -10.66 -5.25
C GLN A 26 8.03 -11.84 -6.14
N THR A 27 6.76 -11.92 -6.52
CA THR A 27 6.22 -12.99 -7.38
C THR A 27 6.80 -12.95 -8.80
N LEU A 28 7.09 -11.76 -9.33
CA LEU A 28 7.72 -11.56 -10.63
C LEU A 28 9.26 -11.66 -10.59
N GLY A 29 9.84 -11.80 -9.40
CA GLY A 29 11.29 -11.83 -9.21
C GLY A 29 11.98 -10.56 -9.74
N GLY A 30 13.12 -10.71 -10.42
CA GLY A 30 13.87 -9.58 -10.97
C GLY A 30 13.07 -8.71 -11.96
N SER A 31 12.15 -9.32 -12.71
CA SER A 31 11.26 -8.59 -13.63
C SER A 31 10.27 -7.69 -12.89
N GLY A 32 9.92 -8.01 -11.63
CA GLY A 32 9.06 -7.16 -10.80
C GLY A 32 9.70 -5.82 -10.44
N TYR A 33 11.03 -5.72 -10.53
CA TYR A 33 11.80 -4.50 -10.31
C TYR A 33 12.00 -3.67 -11.58
N THR A 34 11.60 -4.16 -12.76
CA THR A 34 11.69 -3.40 -14.01
C THR A 34 10.41 -2.61 -14.27
N ARG A 35 10.51 -1.60 -15.14
CA ARG A 35 9.35 -0.76 -15.50
C ARG A 35 8.40 -1.44 -16.49
N ASP A 36 8.77 -2.58 -17.04
CA ASP A 36 8.02 -3.27 -18.10
C ASP A 36 6.65 -3.77 -17.61
N TRP A 37 6.55 -4.11 -16.32
CA TRP A 37 5.33 -4.65 -15.70
C TRP A 37 4.55 -3.63 -14.87
N GLY A 38 5.13 -2.47 -14.57
CA GLY A 38 4.49 -1.39 -13.79
C GLY A 38 4.24 -1.67 -12.30
N ILE A 39 4.57 -2.86 -11.79
CA ILE A 39 4.33 -3.21 -10.37
C ILE A 39 5.19 -2.37 -9.42
N GLU A 40 6.43 -2.04 -9.81
CA GLU A 40 7.29 -1.13 -9.02
C GLU A 40 6.63 0.25 -8.83
N GLN A 41 5.88 0.71 -9.84
CA GLN A 41 5.14 1.96 -9.75
C GLN A 41 3.99 1.85 -8.75
N LEU A 42 3.20 0.77 -8.79
CA LEU A 42 2.11 0.56 -7.83
C LEU A 42 2.63 0.54 -6.39
N LEU A 43 3.76 -0.15 -6.14
CA LEU A 43 4.40 -0.19 -4.82
C LEU A 43 4.83 1.21 -4.32
N ARG A 44 5.34 2.06 -5.22
CA ARG A 44 5.69 3.45 -4.89
C ARG A 44 4.44 4.30 -4.63
N ASP A 45 3.46 4.20 -5.51
CA ASP A 45 2.25 5.04 -5.47
C ASP A 45 1.39 4.70 -4.25
N CYS A 46 1.32 3.43 -3.83
CA CYS A 46 0.57 3.05 -2.63
C CYS A 46 1.26 3.48 -1.31
N ARG A 47 2.55 3.84 -1.32
CA ARG A 47 3.28 4.26 -0.11
C ARG A 47 2.70 5.52 0.53
N ILE A 48 2.29 6.51 -0.27
CA ILE A 48 1.79 7.79 0.25
C ILE A 48 0.48 7.63 1.04
N SER A 49 -0.32 6.61 0.71
CA SER A 49 -1.62 6.37 1.33
C SER A 49 -1.55 6.17 2.85
N ARG A 50 -0.39 5.72 3.35
CA ARG A 50 -0.12 5.50 4.78
C ARG A 50 0.31 6.76 5.54
N ILE A 51 0.63 7.83 4.82
CA ILE A 51 1.25 9.05 5.37
C ILE A 51 0.25 10.20 5.38
N TYR A 52 -0.42 10.45 4.26
CA TYR A 52 -1.36 11.56 4.14
C TYR A 52 -2.68 11.32 4.92
N GLU A 53 -3.49 12.36 5.08
CA GLU A 53 -4.82 12.29 5.74
C GLU A 53 -4.78 11.63 7.13
N GLY A 54 -3.68 11.84 7.87
CA GLY A 54 -3.38 11.19 9.15
C GLY A 54 -2.59 9.90 8.95
N THR A 55 -1.37 9.84 9.48
CA THR A 55 -0.50 8.67 9.37
C THR A 55 -1.15 7.44 10.02
N ASN A 56 -0.86 6.24 9.53
CA ASN A 56 -1.48 5.01 10.08
C ASN A 56 -1.24 4.81 11.59
N GLY A 57 -0.19 5.38 12.16
CA GLY A 57 0.05 5.34 13.61
C GLY A 57 -0.80 6.33 14.43
N ILE A 58 -1.47 7.27 13.78
CA ILE A 58 -2.35 8.27 14.39
C ILE A 58 -3.83 7.95 14.22
N GLN A 59 -4.19 7.16 13.20
CA GLN A 59 -5.55 6.65 12.96
C GLN A 59 -6.01 5.76 14.13
#